data_AF-A0A969NFD6-F1
#
_entry.id   AF-A0A969NFD6-F1
#
_cell.length_a   1.000
_cell.length_b   1.000
_cell.length_c   1.000
_cell.angle_alpha   90.00
_cell.angle_beta   90.00
_cell.angle_gamma   90.00
#
_symmetry.space_group_name_H-M   'P 1'
#
loop_
_entity.id
_entity.type
_entity.pdbx_description
1 polymer ?
#
loop_
_entity_poly.entity_id
_entity_poly.type
_entity_poly.pdbx_seq_one_letter_code
_entity_poly.pdbx_strand_id
1 'polypeptide(L)'
;MKKLTFLLIASLFYTIGSAQGYSVGDKAIDFKLKNVDGKMISPEDYADAKGFIVIFTCNTCPYAVAYEDRILELNKKYDKKG
;
A
#
# COMPACT_ATOMS: atom_id res chain seq x y z
N MET A 1 36.27 -26.65 6.89
CA MET A 1 36.03 -25.53 5.95
C MET A 1 34.60 -25.50 5.42
N LYS A 2 34.04 -26.59 4.86
CA LYS A 2 32.66 -26.61 4.30
C LYS A 2 31.53 -26.20 5.27
N LYS A 3 31.63 -26.55 6.57
CA LYS A 3 30.65 -26.18 7.60
C LYS A 3 30.65 -24.68 7.94
N LEU A 4 31.82 -24.03 7.86
CA LEU A 4 31.96 -22.60 8.10
C LEU A 4 31.41 -21.79 6.93
N THR A 5 31.60 -22.29 5.70
CA THR A 5 31.00 -21.72 4.48
C THR A 5 29.46 -21.82 4.51
N PHE A 6 28.90 -22.93 5.01
CA PHE A 6 27.45 -23.10 5.12
C PHE A 6 26.81 -22.17 6.17
N LEU A 7 27.49 -21.93 7.30
CA LEU A 7 27.04 -20.99 8.33
C LEU A 7 27.03 -19.53 7.86
N LEU A 8 28.06 -19.13 7.09
CA LEU A 8 28.15 -17.79 6.49
C LEU A 8 27.08 -17.53 5.43
N ILE A 9 26.70 -18.56 4.66
CA ILE A 9 25.62 -18.45 3.68
C ILE A 9 24.27 -18.33 4.41
N ALA A 10 24.04 -19.11 5.46
CA ALA A 10 22.79 -19.06 6.24
C ALA A 10 22.58 -17.70 6.95
N SER A 11 23.64 -17.03 7.40
CA SER A 11 23.52 -15.70 8.00
C SER A 11 23.23 -14.59 6.98
N LEU A 12 23.66 -14.75 5.72
CA LEU A 12 23.30 -13.83 4.63
C LEU A 12 21.81 -13.91 4.24
N PHE A 13 21.15 -15.05 4.43
CA PHE A 13 19.71 -15.18 4.16
C PHE A 13 18.83 -14.51 5.22
N TYR A 14 19.33 -14.34 6.45
CA TYR A 14 18.55 -13.74 7.55
C TYR A 14 18.33 -12.22 7.37
N THR A 15 19.21 -11.53 6.63
CA THR A 15 19.13 -10.07 6.44
C THR A 15 18.20 -9.65 5.31
N ILE A 16 17.73 -10.57 4.46
CA ILE A 16 16.85 -10.27 3.31
C ILE A 16 15.37 -10.24 3.75
N GLY A 17 15.06 -10.62 4.99
CA GLY A 17 13.69 -10.88 5.47
C GLY A 17 12.93 -9.71 6.10
N SER A 18 13.40 -8.46 6.03
CA SER A 18 12.65 -7.30 6.56
C SER A 18 11.94 -6.56 5.42
N ALA A 19 10.61 -6.62 5.39
CA ALA A 19 9.80 -5.81 4.49
C ALA A 19 9.98 -4.33 4.85
N GLN A 20 10.76 -3.60 4.05
CA GLN A 20 10.97 -2.17 4.18
C GLN A 20 9.70 -1.44 3.71
N GLY A 21 9.10 -0.61 4.57
CA GLY A 21 7.99 0.25 4.18
C GLY A 21 8.44 1.44 3.33
N TYR A 22 7.48 2.19 2.79
CA TYR A 22 7.78 3.44 2.07
C TYR A 22 8.35 4.52 3.01
N SER A 23 9.33 5.25 2.50
CA SER A 23 9.83 6.52 3.05
C SER A 23 9.16 7.71 2.37
N VAL A 24 9.20 8.89 3.00
CA VAL A 24 8.70 10.12 2.38
C VAL A 24 9.51 10.43 1.13
N GLY A 25 8.82 10.61 0.00
CA GLY A 25 9.44 10.86 -1.30
C GLY A 25 9.63 9.61 -2.16
N ASP A 26 9.42 8.41 -1.61
CA ASP A 26 9.45 7.19 -2.40
C ASP A 26 8.32 7.18 -3.43
N LYS A 27 8.62 6.65 -4.62
CA LYS A 27 7.61 6.43 -5.64
C LYS A 27 6.72 5.26 -5.22
N ALA A 28 5.42 5.52 -5.11
CA ALA A 28 4.44 4.44 -4.90
C ALA A 28 4.50 3.43 -6.05
N ILE A 29 4.43 2.14 -5.71
CA ILE A 29 4.29 1.08 -6.70
C ILE A 29 2.98 1.27 -7.47
N ASP A 30 3.04 1.07 -8.78
CA ASP A 30 1.84 1.10 -9.60
C ASP A 30 0.97 -0.15 -9.35
N PHE A 31 -0.32 -0.02 -9.59
CA PHE A 31 -1.26 -1.12 -9.46
C PHE A 31 -2.41 -1.02 -10.45
N LYS A 32 -2.92 -2.17 -10.85
CA LYS A 32 -4.16 -2.30 -11.61
C LYS A 32 -5.08 -3.29 -10.92
N LEU A 33 -6.15 -2.81 -10.31
CA LEU A 33 -7.03 -3.60 -9.46
C LEU A 33 -8.48 -3.51 -9.92
N LYS A 34 -9.26 -4.54 -9.61
CA LYS A 34 -10.69 -4.60 -9.94
C LYS A 34 -11.49 -3.78 -8.93
N ASN A 35 -12.26 -2.83 -9.41
CA ASN A 35 -13.16 -2.00 -8.63
C ASN A 35 -14.49 -2.74 -8.32
N VAL A 36 -15.30 -2.18 -7.43
CA VAL A 36 -16.61 -2.71 -7.00
C VAL A 36 -17.62 -2.81 -8.14
N ASP A 37 -17.47 -2.02 -9.21
CA ASP A 37 -18.28 -2.07 -10.43
C ASP A 37 -17.74 -3.08 -11.47
N GLY A 38 -16.67 -3.79 -11.14
CA GLY A 38 -16.04 -4.81 -11.96
C GLY A 38 -15.04 -4.30 -13.00
N LYS A 39 -14.87 -2.98 -13.14
CA LYS A 39 -13.86 -2.39 -14.03
C LYS A 39 -12.48 -2.48 -13.42
N MET A 40 -11.45 -2.60 -14.25
CA MET A 40 -10.06 -2.47 -13.79
C MET A 40 -9.70 -0.99 -13.72
N ILE A 41 -9.09 -0.55 -12.62
CA ILE A 41 -8.61 0.81 -12.42
C ILE A 41 -7.12 0.81 -12.06
N SER A 42 -6.40 1.86 -12.46
CA SER A 42 -5.06 2.21 -12.00
C SER A 42 -4.99 3.69 -11.61
N PRO A 43 -3.97 4.13 -10.84
CA PRO A 43 -3.74 5.55 -10.60
C PRO A 43 -3.60 6.38 -11.89
N GLU A 44 -3.08 5.78 -12.96
CA GLU A 44 -2.89 6.43 -14.26
C GLU A 44 -4.21 6.78 -14.96
N ASP A 45 -5.31 6.12 -14.61
CA ASP A 45 -6.64 6.39 -15.20
C ASP A 45 -7.22 7.76 -14.75
N TYR A 46 -6.59 8.43 -13.78
CA TYR A 46 -7.03 9.69 -13.18
C TYR A 46 -6.04 10.84 -13.45
N ALA A 47 -5.89 11.22 -14.72
CA ALA A 47 -4.89 12.21 -15.17
C ALA A 47 -5.02 13.60 -14.52
N ASP A 48 -6.23 14.01 -14.13
CA ASP A 48 -6.49 15.32 -13.53
C ASP A 48 -6.29 15.36 -12.00
N ALA A 49 -6.04 14.21 -11.36
CA ALA A 49 -5.88 14.13 -9.91
C ALA A 49 -4.53 14.70 -9.46
N LYS A 50 -4.56 15.61 -8.49
CA LYS A 50 -3.35 16.20 -7.88
C LYS A 50 -2.63 15.25 -6.91
N GLY A 51 -3.31 14.20 -6.45
CA GLY A 51 -2.75 13.21 -5.54
C GLY A 51 -3.78 12.19 -5.08
N PHE A 52 -3.30 11.13 -4.44
CA PHE A 52 -4.12 10.01 -3.99
C PHE A 52 -3.86 9.70 -2.52
N ILE A 53 -4.89 9.23 -1.83
CA ILE A 53 -4.77 8.59 -0.52
C ILE A 53 -5.11 7.11 -0.72
N VAL A 54 -4.12 6.24 -0.54
CA VAL A 54 -4.31 4.78 -0.63
C VAL A 54 -4.54 4.24 0.77
N ILE A 55 -5.70 3.61 0.99
CA ILE A 55 -6.11 3.09 2.30
C ILE A 55 -6.29 1.58 2.21
N PHE A 56 -5.50 0.85 2.99
CA PHE A 56 -5.69 -0.59 3.18
C PHE A 56 -6.68 -0.80 4.33
N THR A 57 -7.84 -1.38 4.02
CA THR A 57 -8.93 -1.60 4.98
C THR A 57 -9.56 -2.98 4.77
N CYS A 58 -10.46 -3.39 5.68
CA CYS A 58 -11.29 -4.57 5.49
C CYS A 58 -12.65 -4.41 6.17
N ASN A 59 -13.63 -5.19 5.71
CA ASN A 59 -15.03 -5.02 6.11
C ASN A 59 -15.37 -5.63 7.49
N THR A 60 -14.43 -6.37 8.09
CA THR A 60 -14.70 -7.17 9.30
C THR A 60 -13.83 -6.78 10.50
N CYS A 61 -12.76 -6.01 10.30
CA CYS A 61 -11.92 -5.58 11.41
C CYS A 61 -12.64 -4.47 12.18
N PRO A 62 -12.84 -4.61 13.50
CA PRO A 62 -13.55 -3.60 14.29
C PRO A 62 -12.86 -2.23 14.25
N TYR A 63 -11.53 -2.21 14.10
CA TYR A 63 -10.77 -0.97 13.93
C TYR A 63 -10.99 -0.32 12.56
N ALA A 64 -11.09 -1.11 11.49
CA ALA A 64 -11.36 -0.59 10.16
C ALA A 64 -12.76 0.05 10.11
N VAL A 65 -13.77 -0.66 10.61
CA VAL A 65 -15.15 -0.19 10.69
C VAL A 65 -15.25 1.12 11.49
N ALA A 66 -14.56 1.21 12.63
CA ALA A 66 -14.56 2.43 13.46
C ALA A 66 -13.96 3.67 12.76
N TYR A 67 -13.20 3.50 11.67
CA TYR A 67 -12.56 4.59 10.94
C TYR A 67 -13.29 4.97 9.64
N GLU A 68 -14.30 4.20 9.20
CA GLU A 68 -14.99 4.40 7.92
C GLU A 68 -15.56 5.82 7.77
N ASP A 69 -16.24 6.33 8.79
CA ASP A 69 -16.83 7.68 8.77
C ASP A 69 -15.77 8.76 8.52
N ARG A 70 -14.59 8.63 9.12
CA ARG A 70 -13.48 9.58 8.93
C ARG A 70 -12.94 9.54 7.49
N ILE A 71 -12.91 8.36 6.89
CA ILE A 71 -12.48 8.20 5.49
C ILE A 71 -13.50 8.88 4.56
N LEU A 72 -14.80 8.70 4.81
CA LEU A 72 -15.86 9.35 4.06
C LEU A 72 -15.83 10.88 4.21
N GLU A 73 -15.55 11.39 5.40
CA GLU A 73 -15.40 12.82 5.66
C GLU A 73 -14.21 13.43 4.90
N LEU A 74 -13.07 12.74 4.87
CA LEU A 74 -11.91 13.16 4.08
C LEU A 74 -12.26 13.25 2.59
N ASN A 75 -12.94 12.22 2.06
CA ASN A 75 -13.38 12.24 0.66
C ASN A 75 -14.30 13.45 0.39
N LYS A 76 -15.35 13.63 1.19
CA LYS A 76 -16.27 14.79 1.05
C LYS A 76 -15.55 16.14 1.08
N LYS A 77 -14.49 16.25 1.89
CA LYS A 77 -13.72 17.50 2.05
C LYS A 77 -12.79 17.80 0.87
N TYR A 78 -12.21 16.78 0.24
CA TYR A 78 -11.10 16.94 -0.71
C TYR A 78 -11.39 16.49 -2.14
N ASP A 79 -12.42 15.70 -2.41
CA ASP A 79 -12.80 15.20 -3.75
C ASP A 79 -12.83 16.31 -4.81
N LYS A 80 -13.41 17.48 -4.48
CA LYS A 80 -13.51 18.62 -5.41
C LYS A 80 -12.29 19.54 -5.44
N LYS A 81 -11.25 19.24 -4.64
CA LYS A 81 -10.06 20.10 -4.46
C LYS A 81 -8.80 19.45 -5.05
N GLY A 82 -8.79 18.12 -5.09
CA GLY A 82 -7.76 17.27 -5.66
C GLY A 82 -7.97 17.07 -7.14
#